data_AF-A0A7Y3P5N8-F1
#
_entry.id   AF-A0A7Y3P5N8-F1
#
_cell.length_a   1.000
_cell.length_b   1.000
_cell.length_c   1.000
_cell.angle_alpha   90.00
_cell.angle_beta   90.00
_cell.angle_gamma   90.00
#
_symmetry.space_group_name_H-M   'P 1'
#
loop_
_entity.id
_entity.type
_entity.pdbx_description
1 polymer ?
#
loop_
_entity_poly.entity_id
_entity_poly.type
_entity_poly.pdbx_seq_one_letter_code
_entity_poly.pdbx_strand_id
1 'polypeptide(L)'
;MDENRESVAIEDSTVRARGRISMAESTRARVAQNTVAKGDVLATARFAALQVLSSPASASPFRPESPVEATIEFHFEEGAIVVDVSLRASGVRSPMTAALSAATVALLSVYDMCKALDRSMAIGPVVLVDT
;
A
#
# COMPACT_ATOMS: atom_id res chain seq x y z
N MET A 1 -38.89 1.55 -18.97
CA MET A 1 -38.76 3.01 -18.82
C MET A 1 -38.82 3.30 -17.35
N ASP A 2 -37.65 3.51 -16.76
CA ASP A 2 -37.41 4.47 -15.69
C ASP A 2 -35.91 4.74 -15.73
N GLU A 3 -35.56 5.57 -16.72
CA GLU A 3 -34.31 6.32 -16.79
C GLU A 3 -34.34 7.38 -15.69
N ASN A 4 -33.65 7.17 -14.58
CA ASN A 4 -32.91 8.25 -13.91
C ASN A 4 -31.96 7.68 -12.85
N ARG A 5 -30.77 7.24 -13.26
CA ARG A 5 -29.61 7.27 -12.36
C ARG A 5 -28.89 8.57 -12.69
N GLU A 6 -29.10 9.59 -11.88
CA GLU A 6 -28.31 10.82 -11.93
C GLU A 6 -26.82 10.45 -11.89
N SER A 7 -26.18 10.57 -13.06
CA SER A 7 -24.73 10.50 -13.20
C SER A 7 -24.15 11.76 -12.58
N VAL A 8 -24.00 11.78 -11.26
CA VAL A 8 -23.16 12.77 -10.59
C VAL A 8 -21.75 12.58 -11.14
N ALA A 9 -21.25 13.57 -11.89
CA ALA A 9 -19.86 13.63 -12.27
C ALA A 9 -19.04 13.79 -10.98
N ILE A 10 -18.41 12.70 -10.55
CA ILE A 10 -17.61 12.68 -9.33
C ILE A 10 -16.21 13.16 -9.72
N GLU A 11 -15.81 14.31 -9.15
CA GLU A 11 -14.43 14.78 -9.13
C GLU A 11 -13.50 13.61 -8.81
N ASP A 12 -12.34 13.54 -9.46
CA ASP A 12 -11.33 12.52 -9.22
C ASP A 12 -11.10 12.28 -7.72
N SER A 13 -11.72 11.23 -7.19
CA SER A 13 -11.64 10.92 -5.77
C SER A 13 -10.25 10.31 -5.53
N THR A 14 -9.37 11.12 -4.95
CA THR A 14 -8.07 10.63 -4.48
C THR A 14 -8.27 10.04 -3.10
N VAL A 15 -7.89 8.78 -2.92
CA VAL A 15 -7.91 8.10 -1.63
C VAL A 15 -6.49 7.83 -1.20
N ARG A 16 -6.17 8.13 0.06
CA ARG A 16 -4.85 7.85 0.61
C ARG A 16 -4.95 6.91 1.80
N ALA A 17 -3.99 5.98 1.87
CA ALA A 17 -3.80 5.09 3.00
C ALA A 17 -2.35 5.18 3.48
N ARG A 18 -2.17 5.22 4.79
CA ARG A 18 -0.86 5.17 5.44
C ARG A 18 -0.75 3.89 6.24
N GLY A 19 0.36 3.18 6.07
CA GLY A 19 0.70 2.01 6.87
C GLY A 19 2.06 2.17 7.53
N ARG A 20 2.27 1.51 8.67
CA ARG A 20 3.54 1.52 9.41
C ARG A 20 3.98 0.10 9.74
N ILE A 21 5.29 -0.16 9.71
CA ILE A 21 5.91 -1.35 10.28
C ILE A 21 7.04 -0.93 11.22
N SER A 22 6.92 -1.27 12.50
CA SER A 22 7.99 -1.07 13.48
C SER A 22 9.01 -2.20 13.40
N MET A 23 10.28 -1.89 13.66
CA MET A 23 11.40 -2.83 13.62
C MET A 23 12.58 -2.31 14.43
N ALA A 24 13.56 -3.19 14.69
CA ALA A 24 14.84 -2.79 15.25
C ALA A 24 15.53 -1.75 14.36
N GLU A 25 16.18 -0.76 14.98
CA GLU A 25 16.90 0.30 14.27
C GLU A 25 18.01 -0.24 13.36
N SER A 26 18.67 -1.33 13.78
CA SER A 26 19.67 -2.03 12.96
C SER A 26 19.09 -2.61 11.68
N THR A 27 17.85 -3.12 11.72
CA THR A 27 17.14 -3.63 10.54
C THR A 27 16.74 -2.49 9.62
N ARG A 28 16.16 -1.41 10.17
CA ARG A 28 15.80 -0.21 9.42
C ARG A 28 17.02 0.38 8.70
N ALA A 29 18.16 0.48 9.40
CA ALA A 29 19.41 0.98 8.83
C ALA A 29 19.87 0.13 7.63
N ARG A 30 19.78 -1.20 7.73
CA ARG A 30 20.12 -2.09 6.61
C ARG A 30 19.18 -1.94 5.41
N VAL A 31 17.89 -1.70 5.65
CA VAL A 31 16.94 -1.38 4.58
C VAL A 31 17.33 -0.07 3.91
N ALA A 32 17.60 0.98 4.68
CA ALA A 32 18.00 2.30 4.17
C ALA A 32 19.32 2.25 3.37
N GLN A 33 20.27 1.41 3.77
CA GLN A 33 21.54 1.20 3.08
C GLN A 33 21.47 0.19 1.94
N ASN A 34 20.31 -0.42 1.71
CA ASN A 34 20.11 -1.48 0.72
C ASN A 34 21.07 -2.67 0.87
N THR A 35 21.32 -3.10 2.12
CA THR A 35 22.26 -4.20 2.46
C THR A 35 21.55 -5.46 2.96
N VAL A 36 20.25 -5.60 2.71
CA VAL A 36 19.48 -6.79 3.04
C VAL A 36 19.82 -7.91 2.04
N ALA A 37 20.12 -9.12 2.54
CA ALA A 37 20.63 -10.21 1.70
C ALA A 37 19.64 -10.67 0.60
N LYS A 38 18.34 -10.48 0.82
CA LYS A 38 17.29 -10.79 -0.16
C LYS A 38 17.18 -9.78 -1.30
N GLY A 39 17.87 -8.63 -1.22
CA GLY A 39 17.86 -7.57 -2.22
C GLY A 39 17.13 -6.30 -1.77
N ASP A 40 16.66 -5.52 -2.74
CA ASP A 40 16.03 -4.21 -2.51
C ASP A 40 14.62 -4.35 -1.93
N VAL A 41 14.53 -4.13 -0.62
CA VAL A 41 13.31 -4.28 0.16
C VAL A 41 12.21 -3.32 -0.30
N LEU A 42 12.52 -2.05 -0.52
CA LEU A 42 11.50 -1.04 -0.83
C LEU A 42 11.01 -1.19 -2.27
N ALA A 43 11.88 -1.57 -3.21
CA ALA A 43 11.48 -1.89 -4.58
C ALA A 43 10.55 -3.12 -4.62
N THR A 44 10.90 -4.21 -3.92
CA THR A 44 10.05 -5.40 -3.84
C THR A 44 8.72 -5.11 -3.14
N ALA A 45 8.72 -4.32 -2.07
CA ALA A 45 7.49 -3.91 -1.39
C ALA A 45 6.57 -3.06 -2.27
N ARG A 46 7.14 -2.12 -3.03
CA ARG A 46 6.39 -1.31 -4.02
C ARG A 46 5.75 -2.18 -5.09
N PHE A 47 6.52 -3.11 -5.66
CA PHE A 47 6.01 -4.03 -6.66
C PHE A 47 4.86 -4.89 -6.12
N ALA A 48 5.01 -5.46 -4.92
CA ALA A 48 3.96 -6.24 -4.29
C ALA A 48 2.65 -5.45 -4.10
N ALA A 49 2.73 -4.19 -3.68
CA ALA A 49 1.56 -3.32 -3.56
C ALA A 49 0.90 -3.02 -4.91
N LEU A 50 1.68 -2.75 -5.97
CA LEU A 50 1.13 -2.54 -7.33
C LEU A 50 0.41 -3.79 -7.85
N GLN A 51 0.92 -4.99 -7.55
CA GLN A 51 0.28 -6.24 -7.96
C GLN A 51 -1.12 -6.41 -7.36
N VAL A 52 -1.38 -5.89 -6.15
CA VAL A 52 -2.73 -5.91 -5.55
C VAL A 52 -3.73 -5.13 -6.41
N LEU A 53 -3.29 -4.03 -7.02
CA LEU A 53 -4.13 -3.12 -7.78
C LEU A 53 -4.35 -3.60 -9.23
N SER A 54 -3.39 -4.32 -9.79
CA SER A 54 -3.43 -4.82 -11.18
C SER A 54 -3.88 -6.28 -11.32
N SER A 55 -3.97 -7.03 -10.22
CA SER A 55 -4.36 -8.45 -10.23
C SER A 55 -5.77 -8.68 -10.80
N PRO A 56 -6.04 -9.85 -11.40
CA PRO A 56 -7.40 -10.22 -11.80
C PRO A 56 -8.32 -10.31 -10.56
N ALA A 57 -9.61 -10.02 -10.74
CA ALA A 57 -10.59 -10.01 -9.64
C ALA A 57 -10.72 -11.36 -8.91
N SER A 58 -10.36 -12.47 -9.58
CA SER A 58 -10.30 -13.80 -8.96
C SER A 58 -9.20 -13.95 -7.91
N ALA A 59 -8.18 -13.09 -7.92
CA ALA A 59 -7.03 -13.18 -7.03
C ALA A 59 -7.14 -12.28 -5.79
N SER A 60 -8.00 -11.26 -5.79
CA SER A 60 -8.22 -10.39 -4.63
C SER A 60 -9.64 -9.81 -4.62
N PRO A 61 -10.39 -9.94 -3.50
CA PRO A 61 -11.70 -9.32 -3.36
C PRO A 61 -11.64 -7.79 -3.24
N PHE A 62 -10.45 -7.21 -3.03
CA PHE A 62 -10.25 -5.77 -2.80
C PHE A 62 -9.70 -5.02 -4.00
N ARG A 63 -9.64 -5.66 -5.18
CA ARG A 63 -9.21 -5.01 -6.42
C ARG A 63 -10.13 -3.81 -6.74
N PRO A 64 -9.58 -2.66 -7.17
CA PRO A 64 -10.39 -1.59 -7.73
C PRO A 64 -11.28 -2.08 -8.90
N GLU A 65 -12.53 -1.61 -8.96
CA GLU A 65 -13.46 -1.91 -10.06
C GLU A 65 -12.99 -1.25 -11.37
N SER A 66 -12.44 -0.05 -11.26
CA SER A 66 -11.91 0.75 -12.36
C SER A 66 -10.38 0.85 -12.31
N PRO A 67 -9.71 1.14 -13.44
CA PRO A 67 -8.29 1.50 -13.44
C PRO A 67 -8.03 2.65 -12.46
N VAL A 68 -6.91 2.56 -11.74
CA VAL A 68 -6.46 3.60 -10.80
C VAL A 68 -5.05 4.01 -11.15
N GLU A 69 -4.76 5.30 -11.00
CA GLU A 69 -3.38 5.77 -10.90
C GLU A 69 -2.93 5.57 -9.45
N ALA A 70 -1.75 4.99 -9.25
CA ALA A 70 -1.26 4.61 -7.94
C ALA A 70 0.13 5.19 -7.68
N THR A 71 0.30 5.83 -6.52
CA THR A 71 1.59 6.26 -5.99
C THR A 71 1.86 5.55 -4.68
N ILE A 72 3.07 4.99 -4.52
CA ILE A 72 3.51 4.25 -3.33
C ILE A 72 4.87 4.77 -2.90
N GLU A 73 4.88 5.46 -1.77
CA GLU A 73 6.03 6.14 -1.20
C GLU A 73 6.39 5.53 0.15
N PHE A 74 7.69 5.44 0.43
CA PHE A 74 8.20 4.92 1.69
C PHE A 74 9.00 5.99 2.41
N HIS A 75 8.79 6.09 3.71
CA HIS A 75 9.50 6.99 4.60
C HIS A 75 10.12 6.22 5.74
N PHE A 76 11.29 6.66 6.17
CA PHE A 76 11.94 6.12 7.35
C PHE A 76 11.60 6.97 8.56
N GLU A 77 11.17 6.32 9.64
CA GLU A 77 10.99 6.92 10.96
C GLU A 77 11.88 6.20 11.97
N GLU A 78 12.03 6.75 13.17
CA GLU A 78 12.77 6.08 14.24
C GLU A 78 12.16 4.71 14.55
N GLY A 79 12.93 3.64 14.36
CA GLY A 79 12.47 2.27 14.57
C GLY A 79 11.29 1.85 13.68
N ALA A 80 11.04 2.50 12.54
CA ALA A 80 9.94 2.13 11.66
C ALA A 80 10.16 2.50 10.18
N ILE A 81 9.36 1.85 9.33
CA ILE A 81 9.13 2.25 7.94
C ILE A 81 7.65 2.55 7.78
N VAL A 82 7.34 3.69 7.16
CA VAL A 82 5.99 4.11 6.81
C VAL A 82 5.81 3.99 5.30
N VAL A 83 4.65 3.52 4.87
CA VAL A 83 4.23 3.51 3.47
C VAL A 83 3.01 4.39 3.31
N ASP A 84 3.07 5.30 2.34
CA ASP A 84 1.93 6.09 1.89
C ASP A 84 1.50 5.60 0.51
N VAL A 85 0.22 5.24 0.41
CA VAL A 85 -0.42 4.77 -0.82
C VAL A 85 -1.48 5.79 -1.21
N SER A 86 -1.38 6.35 -2.41
CA SER A 86 -2.38 7.25 -2.98
C SER A 86 -2.96 6.62 -4.23
N LEU A 87 -4.29 6.48 -4.28
CA LEU A 87 -5.03 5.96 -5.42
C LEU A 87 -5.94 7.05 -5.97
N ARG A 88 -5.82 7.33 -7.27
CA ARG A 88 -6.73 8.20 -8.01
C ARG A 88 -7.59 7.34 -8.92
N ALA A 89 -8.91 7.37 -8.71
CA ALA A 89 -9.85 6.56 -9.47
C ALA A 89 -10.79 7.43 -10.30
N SER A 90 -11.02 7.02 -11.54
CA SER A 90 -12.07 7.57 -12.39
C SER A 90 -13.31 6.71 -12.23
N GLY A 91 -14.29 7.15 -11.44
CA GLY A 91 -15.54 6.40 -11.25
C GLY A 91 -16.32 6.76 -9.99
N VAL A 92 -17.40 6.00 -9.76
CA VAL A 92 -18.41 6.29 -8.72
C VAL A 92 -18.05 5.71 -7.35
N ARG A 93 -17.16 4.70 -7.30
CA ARG A 93 -16.80 4.02 -6.05
C ARG A 93 -15.36 4.36 -5.64
N SER A 94 -15.23 4.86 -4.41
CA SER A 94 -13.94 5.15 -3.79
C SER A 94 -13.13 3.86 -3.51
N PRO A 95 -11.87 3.74 -3.97
CA PRO A 95 -11.04 2.53 -3.83
C PRO A 95 -10.39 2.38 -2.43
N MET A 96 -11.11 2.69 -1.35
CA MET A 96 -10.56 2.74 0.02
C MET A 96 -9.94 1.42 0.47
N THR A 97 -10.64 0.30 0.26
CA THR A 97 -10.17 -1.02 0.64
C THR A 97 -8.96 -1.47 -0.18
N ALA A 98 -8.88 -1.03 -1.44
CA ALA A 98 -7.71 -1.27 -2.29
C ALA A 98 -6.48 -0.52 -1.78
N ALA A 99 -6.63 0.74 -1.37
CA ALA A 99 -5.54 1.54 -0.80
C ALA A 99 -5.00 0.91 0.50
N LEU A 100 -5.90 0.53 1.42
CA LEU A 100 -5.53 -0.18 2.65
C LEU A 100 -4.84 -1.51 2.35
N SER A 101 -5.37 -2.30 1.41
CA SER A 101 -4.79 -3.60 1.03
C SER A 101 -3.39 -3.46 0.43
N ALA A 102 -3.19 -2.48 -0.46
CA ALA A 102 -1.89 -2.20 -1.05
C ALA A 102 -0.87 -1.79 0.02
N ALA A 103 -1.24 -0.93 0.97
CA ALA A 103 -0.38 -0.57 2.10
C ALA A 103 -0.02 -1.80 2.96
N THR A 104 -1.00 -2.64 3.29
CA THR A 104 -0.76 -3.87 4.06
C THR A 104 0.16 -4.84 3.32
N VAL A 105 -0.05 -5.06 2.02
CA VAL A 105 0.78 -5.98 1.22
C VAL A 105 2.21 -5.45 1.04
N ALA A 106 2.39 -4.13 0.87
CA ALA A 106 3.72 -3.53 0.92
C ALA A 106 4.44 -3.87 2.24
N LEU A 107 3.77 -3.70 3.38
CA LEU A 107 4.38 -3.96 4.69
C LEU A 107 4.61 -5.45 4.95
N LEU A 108 3.75 -6.34 4.46
CA LEU A 108 3.98 -7.79 4.49
C LEU A 108 5.20 -8.19 3.66
N SER A 109 5.42 -7.52 2.53
CA SER A 109 6.60 -7.73 1.70
C SER A 109 7.88 -7.25 2.41
N VAL A 110 7.85 -6.09 3.07
CA VAL A 110 8.95 -5.63 3.95
C VAL A 110 9.22 -6.68 5.03
N TYR A 111 8.17 -7.19 5.68
CA TYR A 111 8.31 -8.22 6.70
C TYR A 111 8.98 -9.48 6.12
N ASP A 112 8.53 -9.99 4.97
CA ASP A 112 9.13 -11.19 4.36
C ASP A 112 10.62 -10.99 4.07
N MET A 113 10.98 -9.83 3.54
CA MET A 113 12.34 -9.48 3.19
C MET A 113 13.26 -9.36 4.41
N CYS A 114 12.72 -8.94 5.57
CA CYS A 114 13.48 -8.63 6.77
C CYS A 114 13.35 -9.66 7.90
N LYS A 115 12.43 -10.64 7.85
CA LYS A 115 12.13 -11.58 8.96
C LYS A 115 13.30 -12.43 9.46
N ALA A 116 14.35 -12.57 8.64
CA ALA A 116 15.59 -13.26 9.05
C ALA A 116 16.49 -12.38 9.93
N LEU A 117 16.37 -11.06 9.81
CA LEU A 117 17.13 -10.06 10.56
C LEU A 117 16.41 -9.69 11.85
N ASP A 118 15.09 -9.58 11.77
CA ASP A 118 14.26 -9.12 12.87
C ASP A 118 12.90 -9.83 12.87
N ARG A 119 12.59 -10.55 13.95
CA ARG A 119 11.31 -11.23 14.15
C ARG A 119 10.37 -10.46 15.07
N SER A 120 10.82 -9.34 15.63
CA SER A 120 10.02 -8.46 16.49
C SER A 120 9.20 -7.44 15.71
N MET A 121 9.36 -7.41 14.38
CA MET A 121 8.64 -6.48 13.52
C MET A 121 7.13 -6.56 13.74
N ALA A 122 6.45 -5.42 13.75
CA ALA A 122 5.01 -5.36 13.91
C ALA A 122 4.41 -4.42 12.87
N ILE A 123 3.41 -4.91 12.14
CA ILE A 123 2.66 -4.12 11.17
C ILE A 123 1.52 -3.41 11.91
N GLY A 124 1.47 -2.09 11.79
CA GLY A 124 0.40 -1.27 12.32
C GLY A 124 0.90 0.09 12.83
N PRO A 125 0.01 1.11 12.82
CA PRO A 125 -1.34 1.10 12.26
C PRO A 125 -1.36 1.11 10.72
N VAL A 126 -2.50 0.72 10.12
CA VAL A 126 -2.83 0.96 8.70
C VAL A 126 -4.16 1.68 8.65
N VAL A 127 -4.18 2.89 8.12
CA VAL A 127 -5.32 3.82 8.21
C VAL A 127 -5.52 4.55 6.90
N LEU A 128 -6.72 5.07 6.67
CA LEU A 128 -6.95 6.08 5.64
C LEU A 128 -6.47 7.44 6.15
N VAL A 129 -5.90 8.24 5.25
CA VAL A 129 -5.46 9.61 5.53
C VAL A 129 -6.14 10.52 4.51
N ASP A 130 -6.69 11.65 4.96
CA ASP A 130 -7.40 12.66 4.16
C ASP A 130 -8.42 12.08 3.15
N THR A 131 -9.67 11.93 3.63
CA THR A 131 -10.84 11.55 2.82
C THR A 131 -11.75 12.74 2.55
#